data_AF-A0A914XUS6-F1
#
_entry.id   AF-A0A914XUS6-F1
#
_cell.length_a   1.000
_cell.length_b   1.000
_cell.length_c   1.000
_cell.angle_alpha   90.00
_cell.angle_beta   90.00
_cell.angle_gamma   90.00
#
_symmetry.space_group_name_H-M   'P 1'
#
loop_
_entity.id
_entity.type
_entity.pdbx_description
1 polymer ?
#
loop_
_entity_poly.entity_id
_entity_poly.type
_entity_poly.pdbx_seq_one_letter_code
_entity_poly.pdbx_strand_id
1 'polypeptide(L)'
;MDMGAHAQLLKPVSDKGVYAALLVARGNFDQAKVSSALIADLEHRLSARQTIVQAVMISMMKGKTEAEAYDLLRQVAMAWQVTIETAAERIVANHSPERGAQNGRRIDLA
;
A
#
# COMPACT_ATOMS: atom_id res chain seq x y z
N MET A 1 -23.92 0.71 -16.69
CA MET A 1 -22.58 0.17 -16.38
C MET A 1 -21.62 0.80 -17.37
N ASP A 2 -20.88 1.83 -16.96
CA ASP A 2 -19.86 2.45 -17.80
C ASP A 2 -18.65 1.52 -17.84
N MET A 3 -18.39 0.87 -18.98
CA MET A 3 -17.28 -0.08 -19.17
C MET A 3 -15.90 0.61 -19.23
N GLY A 4 -15.69 1.73 -18.53
CA GLY A 4 -14.47 2.53 -18.67
C GLY A 4 -14.31 3.11 -20.09
N ALA A 5 -15.41 3.55 -20.70
CA ALA A 5 -15.35 4.18 -22.02
C ALA A 5 -14.68 5.56 -21.93
N HIS A 6 -13.58 5.74 -22.66
CA HIS A 6 -12.79 6.97 -22.65
C HIS A 6 -13.22 7.98 -23.73
N ALA A 7 -14.10 7.57 -24.66
CA ALA A 7 -14.82 8.45 -25.57
C ALA A 7 -16.10 7.76 -26.08
N GLN A 8 -16.99 8.53 -26.70
CA GLN A 8 -18.21 8.04 -27.32
C GLN A 8 -18.30 8.54 -28.77
N LEU A 9 -18.84 7.71 -29.66
CA LEU A 9 -19.04 8.05 -31.06
C LEU A 9 -20.52 7.88 -31.42
N LEU A 10 -21.13 8.97 -31.91
CA LEU A 10 -22.52 8.97 -32.35
C LEU A 10 -22.63 8.45 -33.79
N LYS A 11 -23.71 7.70 -34.06
CA LYS A 11 -24.03 7.24 -35.43
C LYS A 11 -24.63 8.40 -36.25
N PRO A 12 -24.44 8.43 -37.58
CA PRO A 12 -23.64 7.49 -38.39
C PRO A 12 -22.13 7.71 -38.21
N VAL A 13 -21.38 6.61 -38.30
CA VAL A 13 -19.93 6.63 -38.16
C VAL A 13 -19.30 7.28 -39.39
N SER A 14 -18.45 8.28 -39.18
CA SER A 14 -17.65 8.93 -40.23
C SER A 14 -16.18 8.94 -39.85
N ASP A 15 -15.28 8.91 -40.83
CA ASP A 15 -13.82 8.91 -40.61
C ASP A 15 -13.37 10.05 -39.70
N LYS A 16 -13.92 11.26 -39.89
CA LYS A 16 -13.61 12.43 -39.05
C LYS A 16 -14.07 12.22 -37.62
N GLY A 17 -15.25 11.63 -37.41
CA GLY A 17 -15.79 11.30 -36.09
C GLY A 17 -14.97 10.23 -35.39
N VAL A 18 -14.53 9.19 -36.12
CA VAL A 18 -13.67 8.12 -35.60
C VAL A 18 -12.34 8.67 -35.13
N TYR A 19 -11.67 9.48 -35.96
CA TYR A 19 -10.40 10.10 -35.58
C TYR A 19 -10.52 10.96 -34.33
N ALA A 20 -11.53 11.83 -34.27
CA ALA A 20 -11.77 12.67 -33.10
C ALA A 20 -12.06 11.85 -31.83
N ALA A 21 -12.88 10.80 -31.95
CA ALA A 21 -13.20 9.93 -30.83
C ALA A 21 -11.97 9.15 -30.33
N LEU A 22 -11.12 8.64 -31.21
CA LEU A 22 -9.88 7.95 -30.84
C LEU A 22 -8.86 8.88 -30.18
N LEU A 23 -8.72 10.11 -30.70
CA LEU A 23 -7.83 11.11 -30.11
C LEU A 23 -8.25 11.46 -28.68
N VAL A 24 -9.54 11.71 -28.48
CA VAL A 24 -10.12 11.98 -27.15
C VAL A 24 -9.98 10.76 -26.23
N ALA A 25 -10.29 9.57 -26.73
CA ALA A 25 -10.17 8.33 -25.96
C ALA A 25 -8.73 8.11 -25.48
N ARG A 26 -7.74 8.38 -26.34
CA ARG A 26 -6.34 8.22 -25.97
C ARG A 26 -5.91 9.20 -24.87
N GLY A 27 -6.28 10.47 -25.01
CA GLY A 27 -5.98 11.47 -23.98
C GLY A 27 -6.60 11.12 -22.63
N ASN A 28 -7.88 10.73 -22.63
CA ASN A 28 -8.59 10.34 -21.42
C ASN A 28 -8.01 9.06 -20.79
N PHE A 29 -7.60 8.08 -21.61
CA PHE A 29 -6.92 6.87 -21.13
C PHE A 29 -5.58 7.18 -20.47
N ASP A 30 -4.75 8.01 -21.10
CA ASP A 30 -3.44 8.38 -20.56
C ASP A 30 -3.59 9.18 -19.24
N GLN A 31 -4.58 10.08 -19.15
CA GLN A 31 -4.90 10.78 -17.90
C GLN A 31 -5.38 9.85 -16.80
N ALA A 32 -6.29 8.93 -17.11
CA ALA A 32 -6.79 7.95 -16.14
C ALA A 32 -5.65 7.07 -15.61
N LYS A 33 -4.72 6.66 -16.48
CA LYS A 33 -3.55 5.87 -16.10
C LYS A 33 -2.60 6.64 -15.18
N VAL A 34 -2.29 7.91 -15.50
CA VAL A 34 -1.43 8.76 -14.65
C VAL A 34 -2.07 8.99 -13.29
N SER A 35 -3.38 9.28 -13.26
CA SER A 35 -4.11 9.48 -12.00
C SER A 35 -4.10 8.21 -11.13
N SER A 36 -4.37 7.04 -11.73
CA SER A 36 -4.32 5.76 -11.01
C SER A 36 -2.93 5.46 -10.45
N ALA A 37 -1.87 5.74 -11.22
CA ALA A 37 -0.49 5.57 -10.74
C ALA A 37 -0.17 6.51 -9.56
N LEU A 38 -0.63 7.76 -9.60
CA LEU A 38 -0.44 8.71 -8.50
C LEU A 38 -1.21 8.30 -7.24
N ILE A 39 -2.46 7.84 -7.40
CA ILE A 39 -3.24 7.33 -6.27
C ILE A 39 -2.53 6.15 -5.62
N ALA A 40 -2.05 5.20 -6.42
CA ALA A 40 -1.31 4.05 -5.91
C ALA A 40 -0.02 4.46 -5.17
N ASP A 41 0.74 5.44 -5.68
CA ASP A 41 1.91 5.99 -4.98
C ASP A 41 1.54 6.64 -3.64
N LEU A 42 0.48 7.45 -3.62
CA LEU A 42 0.01 8.11 -2.40
C LEU A 42 -0.48 7.10 -1.35
N GLU A 43 -1.25 6.10 -1.77
CA GLU A 43 -1.71 5.01 -0.89
C GLU A 43 -0.53 4.20 -0.34
N HIS A 44 0.48 3.91 -1.17
CA HIS A 44 1.69 3.25 -0.72
C HIS A 44 2.44 4.10 0.33
N ARG A 45 2.57 5.41 0.11
CA ARG A 45 3.26 6.30 1.06
C ARG A 45 2.49 6.48 2.37
N LEU A 46 1.16 6.48 2.30
CA LEU A 46 0.30 6.59 3.48
C LEU A 46 0.38 5.32 4.35
N SER A 47 0.24 4.15 3.71
CA SER A 47 0.33 2.86 4.40
C SER A 47 1.71 2.62 5.02
N ALA A 48 2.78 2.99 4.31
CA ALA A 48 4.15 2.95 4.83
C ALA A 48 4.31 3.73 6.16
N ARG A 49 3.82 4.99 6.21
CA ARG A 49 3.91 5.82 7.42
C ARG A 49 3.10 5.25 8.58
N GLN A 50 1.87 4.82 8.32
CA GLN A 50 1.01 4.24 9.36
C GLN A 50 1.64 2.99 9.98
N THR A 51 2.24 2.14 9.14
CA THR A 51 2.87 0.89 9.59
C THR A 51 4.12 1.15 10.44
N ILE A 52 4.92 2.15 10.08
CA ILE A 52 6.08 2.58 10.89
C ILE A 52 5.62 3.05 12.27
N VAL A 53 4.58 3.90 12.35
CA VAL A 53 4.04 4.38 13.63
C VAL A 53 3.52 3.22 14.49
N GLN A 54 2.85 2.24 13.90
CA GLN A 54 2.40 1.04 14.61
C GLN A 54 3.59 0.22 15.15
N ALA A 55 4.64 0.00 14.36
CA ALA A 55 5.85 -0.70 14.80
C ALA A 55 6.57 0.04 15.94
N VAL A 56 6.60 1.37 15.88
CA VAL A 56 7.14 2.24 16.95
C VAL A 56 6.29 2.11 18.22
N MET A 57 4.95 2.19 18.12
CA MET A 57 4.05 2.00 19.26
C MET A 57 4.21 0.62 19.91
N ILE A 58 4.35 -0.46 19.12
CA ILE A 58 4.64 -1.81 19.63
C ILE A 58 5.93 -1.84 20.44
N SER A 59 6.95 -1.10 20.00
CA SER A 59 8.21 -0.99 20.70
C SER A 59 8.09 -0.14 21.97
N MET A 60 7.29 0.92 21.95
CA MET A 60 7.00 1.77 23.11
C MET A 60 6.19 1.03 24.18
N MET A 61 5.23 0.18 23.80
CA MET A 61 4.51 -0.69 24.73
C MET A 61 5.44 -1.65 25.50
N LYS A 62 6.64 -1.92 24.96
CA LYS A 62 7.69 -2.70 25.63
C LYS A 62 8.62 -1.86 26.50
N GLY A 63 8.25 -0.61 26.80
CA GLY A 63 8.97 0.30 27.68
C GLY A 63 10.06 1.14 27.02
N LYS A 64 10.12 1.17 25.68
CA LYS A 64 11.07 2.03 24.95
C LYS A 64 10.51 3.44 24.78
N THR A 65 11.40 4.42 24.77
CA THR A 65 11.06 5.76 24.29
C THR A 65 10.85 5.76 22.77
N GLU A 66 10.21 6.80 22.25
CA GLU A 66 9.98 6.94 20.80
C GLU A 66 11.29 6.94 20.00
N ALA A 67 12.31 7.65 20.50
CA ALA A 67 13.63 7.71 19.85
C ALA A 67 14.30 6.32 19.79
N GLU A 68 14.30 5.58 20.91
CA GLU A 68 14.86 4.24 20.97
C GLU A 68 14.09 3.23 20.12
N ALA A 69 12.77 3.41 20.00
CA ALA A 69 11.93 2.58 19.14
C ALA A 69 12.25 2.81 17.65
N TYR A 70 12.47 4.07 17.25
CA TYR A 70 12.85 4.41 15.88
C TYR A 70 14.26 3.91 15.54
N ASP A 71 15.22 4.07 16.45
CA ASP A 71 16.58 3.54 16.28
C ASP A 71 16.60 2.02 16.19
N LEU A 72 15.79 1.33 17.00
CA LEU A 72 15.64 -0.12 16.90
C LEU A 72 15.06 -0.52 15.55
N LEU A 73 14.01 0.15 15.09
CA LEU A 73 13.39 -0.14 13.79
C LEU A 73 14.41 0.03 12.64
N ARG A 74 15.24 1.07 12.71
CA ARG A 74 16.32 1.31 11.75
C ARG A 74 17.39 0.21 11.80
N GLN A 75 17.83 -0.20 12.99
CA GLN A 75 18.81 -1.28 13.15
C GLN A 75 18.28 -2.61 12.61
N VAL A 76 17.00 -2.92 12.85
CA VAL A 76 16.33 -4.12 12.34
C VAL A 76 16.27 -4.09 10.81
N ALA A 77 15.88 -2.96 10.22
CA ALA A 77 15.85 -2.79 8.77
C ALA A 77 17.24 -3.02 8.14
N MET A 78 18.29 -2.45 8.74
CA MET A 78 19.68 -2.64 8.31
C MET A 78 20.12 -4.11 8.44
N ALA A 79 19.83 -4.77 9.55
CA ALA A 79 20.19 -6.16 9.78
C ALA A 79 19.50 -7.11 8.79
N TRP A 80 18.27 -6.80 8.39
CA TRP A 80 17.51 -7.55 7.40
C TRP A 80 17.79 -7.15 5.95
N GLN A 81 18.58 -6.08 5.72
CA GLN A 81 18.83 -5.49 4.41
C GLN A 81 17.55 -5.14 3.64
N VAL A 82 16.54 -4.63 4.36
CA VAL A 82 15.27 -4.19 3.78
C VAL A 82 15.02 -2.72 4.13
N THR A 83 14.02 -2.12 3.48
CA THR A 83 13.60 -0.76 3.82
C THR A 83 12.95 -0.71 5.21
N ILE A 84 12.91 0.47 5.82
CA ILE A 84 12.34 0.66 7.16
C ILE A 84 10.84 0.33 7.18
N GLU A 85 10.13 0.60 6.07
CA GLU A 85 8.72 0.25 5.85
C GLU A 85 8.53 -1.28 5.88
N THR A 86 9.36 -2.01 5.12
CA THR A 86 9.31 -3.47 5.05
C THR A 86 9.61 -4.09 6.42
N ALA A 87 10.54 -3.51 7.17
CA ALA A 87 10.84 -3.95 8.53
C ALA A 87 9.66 -3.71 9.49
N ALA A 88 9.00 -2.55 9.38
CA ALA A 88 7.83 -2.22 10.18
C ALA A 88 6.66 -3.17 9.90
N GLU A 89 6.38 -3.45 8.62
CA GLU A 89 5.35 -4.43 8.21
C GLU A 89 5.59 -5.80 8.84
N ARG A 90 6.82 -6.29 8.79
CA ARG A 90 7.20 -7.58 9.40
C ARG A 90 7.05 -7.58 10.92
N ILE A 91 7.39 -6.48 11.59
CA ILE A 91 7.22 -6.35 13.05
C ILE A 91 5.73 -6.35 13.42
N VAL A 92 4.91 -5.58 12.72
CA VAL A 92 3.45 -5.51 12.96
C VAL A 92 2.78 -6.86 12.65
N ALA A 93 3.15 -7.52 11.55
CA ALA A 93 2.64 -8.85 11.21
C ALA A 93 3.01 -9.90 12.26
N ASN A 94 4.22 -9.82 12.84
CA ASN A 94 4.65 -10.72 13.91
C ASN A 94 3.98 -10.43 15.27
N HIS A 95 3.46 -9.22 15.47
CA HIS A 95 2.78 -8.81 16.70
C HIS A 95 1.25 -8.88 16.61
N SER A 96 0.70 -9.17 15.43
CA SER A 96 -0.74 -9.35 15.26
C SER A 96 -1.24 -10.50 16.15
N PRO A 97 -2.35 -10.32 16.89
CA PRO A 97 -2.76 -11.18 18.01
C PRO A 97 -3.06 -12.64 17.63
N GLU A 98 -3.14 -12.96 16.33
CA GLU A 98 -3.45 -14.30 15.82
C GLU A 98 -2.38 -15.37 16.12
N ARG A 99 -1.13 -14.98 16.40
CA ARG A 99 -0.07 -15.95 16.80
C ARG A 99 -0.01 -16.19 18.31
N GLY A 100 -0.44 -15.25 19.15
CA GLY A 100 -0.52 -15.45 20.60
C GLY A 100 -1.53 -16.55 20.98
N ALA A 101 -2.63 -16.64 20.24
CA ALA A 101 -3.67 -17.66 20.43
C ALA A 101 -3.25 -19.08 19.98
N GLN A 102 -2.28 -19.20 19.06
CA GLN A 102 -1.78 -20.49 18.57
C GLN A 102 -0.70 -21.08 19.49
N ASN A 103 0.08 -20.24 20.16
CA ASN A 103 1.11 -20.71 21.09
C ASN A 103 0.53 -21.21 22.42
N GLY A 104 -0.59 -20.65 22.90
CA GLY A 104 -1.29 -21.14 24.09
C GLY A 104 -1.95 -22.51 23.87
N ARG A 105 -2.47 -22.77 22.66
CA ARG A 105 -3.18 -24.02 22.35
C ARG A 105 -2.30 -25.27 22.24
N ARG A 106 -0.97 -25.11 22.16
CA ARG A 106 -0.01 -26.23 22.12
C ARG A 106 0.48 -26.69 23.49
N ILE A 107 0.25 -25.90 24.54
CA ILE A 107 0.73 -26.19 25.89
C ILE A 107 -0.32 -26.99 26.69
N ASP A 108 -1.58 -26.95 26.27
CA ASP A 108 -2.71 -27.64 26.93
C ASP A 108 -2.91 -29.11 26.49
N LEU A 109 -1.91 -29.74 25.86
CA LEU A 109 -2.01 -31.12 25.35
C LEU A 109 -0.95 -32.09 25.90
N ALA A 110 -0.37 -31.81 27.06
CA ALA A 110 0.62 -32.66 27.74
C ALA A 110 0.17 -33.04 29.15
#